data_AF-A0A3A9F7J3-F1
#
_entry.id   AF-A0A3A9F7J3-F1
#
_cell.length_a   1.000
_cell.length_b   1.000
_cell.length_c   1.000
_cell.angle_alpha   90.00
_cell.angle_beta   90.00
_cell.angle_gamma   90.00
#
_symmetry.space_group_name_H-M   'P 1'
#
loop_
_entity.id
_entity.type
_entity.pdbx_description
1 polymer ?
#
loop_
_entity_poly.entity_id
_entity_poly.type
_entity_poly.pdbx_seq_one_letter_code
_entity_poly.pdbx_strand_id
1 'polypeptide(L)'
;MENNAGKAAIMMRLCAACGKCSESCPAHINISEALKIYGEYLSGNPQTLEKINNMKSLGKPVDCIECGACSSNCPEGLNVKELMRELAMMQSSGRLMKFSYDGRKERIG
;
A
#
# COMPACT_ATOMS: atom_id res chain seq x y z
N MET A 1 3.96 24.56 -0.45
CA MET A 1 3.79 23.43 0.49
C MET A 1 3.16 22.30 -0.29
N GLU A 2 3.96 21.39 -0.82
CA GLU A 2 3.42 20.20 -1.49
C GLU A 2 2.82 19.29 -0.42
N ASN A 3 1.56 18.89 -0.58
CA ASN A 3 0.95 17.89 0.28
C ASN A 3 1.58 16.51 0.00
N ASN A 4 1.58 15.62 0.98
CA ASN A 4 2.24 14.30 0.87
C ASN A 4 1.69 13.49 -0.33
N ALA A 5 0.39 13.63 -0.61
CA ALA A 5 -0.28 12.98 -1.73
C ALA A 5 0.20 13.46 -3.12
N GLY A 6 0.47 14.76 -3.28
CA GLY A 6 0.99 15.32 -4.54
C GLY A 6 2.38 14.79 -4.87
N LYS A 7 3.24 14.67 -3.86
CA LYS A 7 4.57 14.07 -3.99
C LYS A 7 4.49 12.59 -4.39
N ALA A 8 3.60 11.81 -3.78
CA ALA A 8 3.38 10.41 -4.13
C ALA A 8 2.87 10.22 -5.56
N ALA A 9 1.97 11.09 -6.03
CA ALA A 9 1.45 11.05 -7.39
C ALA A 9 2.54 11.30 -8.46
N ILE A 10 3.47 12.22 -8.20
CA ILE A 10 4.61 12.46 -9.09
C ILE A 10 5.52 11.24 -9.14
N MET A 11 5.86 10.66 -7.98
CA MET A 11 6.68 9.44 -7.92
C MET A 11 6.03 8.27 -8.68
N MET A 12 4.71 8.12 -8.60
CA MET A 12 3.99 7.06 -9.32
C MET A 12 4.00 7.22 -10.83
N ARG A 13 4.04 8.43 -11.37
CA ARG A 13 4.19 8.64 -12.81
C ARG A 13 5.54 8.18 -13.35
N LEU A 14 6.57 8.19 -12.53
CA LEU A 14 7.93 7.76 -12.89
C LEU A 14 8.14 6.24 -12.70
N CYS A 15 7.17 5.53 -12.12
CA CYS A 15 7.29 4.10 -11.91
C CYS A 15 7.19 3.34 -13.24
N ALA A 16 8.27 2.67 -13.63
CA ALA A 16 8.30 1.79 -14.81
C ALA A 16 7.57 0.44 -14.62
N ALA A 17 6.95 0.21 -13.46
CA ALA A 17 6.29 -1.06 -13.10
C ALA A 17 7.18 -2.32 -13.30
N CYS A 18 8.47 -2.19 -13.01
CA CYS A 18 9.48 -3.19 -13.38
C CYS A 18 9.57 -4.42 -12.46
N GLY A 19 8.91 -4.47 -11.31
CA GLY A 19 8.92 -5.65 -10.44
C GLY A 19 10.07 -5.74 -9.42
N LYS A 20 11.19 -5.02 -9.64
CA LYS A 20 12.43 -5.22 -8.87
C LYS A 20 12.30 -4.97 -7.36
N CYS A 21 11.40 -4.08 -6.97
CA CYS A 21 11.08 -3.83 -5.57
C CYS A 21 10.47 -5.06 -4.88
N SER A 22 9.65 -5.84 -5.56
CA SER A 22 9.04 -7.06 -5.01
C SER A 22 10.10 -8.16 -4.82
N GLU A 23 11.04 -8.31 -5.74
CA GLU A 23 12.11 -9.33 -5.66
C GLU A 23 13.07 -9.09 -4.49
N SER A 24 13.30 -7.83 -4.15
CA SER A 24 14.23 -7.41 -3.09
C SER A 24 13.57 -7.31 -1.70
N CYS A 25 12.27 -7.60 -1.59
CA CYS A 25 11.53 -7.44 -0.33
C CYS A 25 11.71 -8.66 0.58
N PRO A 26 12.38 -8.54 1.74
CA PRO A 26 12.54 -9.66 2.68
C PRO A 26 11.24 -10.04 3.39
N ALA A 27 10.24 -9.14 3.41
CA ALA A 27 8.91 -9.43 3.94
C ALA A 27 7.99 -10.10 2.90
N HIS A 28 8.53 -10.47 1.72
CA HIS A 28 7.80 -11.14 0.64
C HIS A 28 6.52 -10.40 0.22
N ILE A 29 6.57 -9.07 0.23
CA ILE A 29 5.47 -8.21 -0.20
C ILE A 29 5.56 -8.03 -1.73
N ASN A 30 4.45 -8.23 -2.43
CA ASN A 30 4.31 -7.86 -3.83
C ASN A 30 4.12 -6.33 -3.95
N ILE A 31 5.23 -5.60 -3.76
CA ILE A 31 5.26 -4.13 -3.76
C ILE A 31 4.73 -3.58 -5.10
N SER A 32 5.02 -4.24 -6.22
CA SER A 32 4.54 -3.79 -7.52
C SER A 32 3.01 -3.76 -7.62
N GLU A 33 2.32 -4.78 -7.11
CA GLU A 33 0.85 -4.80 -7.04
C GLU A 33 0.31 -3.75 -6.05
N ALA A 34 0.97 -3.58 -4.90
CA ALA A 34 0.60 -2.57 -3.92
C ALA A 34 0.70 -1.14 -4.49
N LEU A 35 1.80 -0.83 -5.20
CA LEU A 35 1.99 0.47 -5.85
C LEU A 35 1.00 0.70 -6.99
N LYS A 36 0.61 -0.34 -7.73
CA LYS A 36 -0.45 -0.24 -8.73
C LYS A 36 -1.76 0.21 -8.10
N ILE A 37 -2.18 -0.46 -7.02
CA ILE A 37 -3.39 -0.07 -6.27
C ILE A 37 -3.28 1.36 -5.75
N TYR A 38 -2.11 1.74 -5.26
CA TYR A 38 -1.87 3.10 -4.78
C TYR A 38 -1.92 4.16 -5.89
N GLY A 39 -1.41 3.86 -7.09
CA GLY A 39 -1.57 4.72 -8.26
C GLY A 39 -3.03 4.91 -8.66
N GLU A 40 -3.84 3.86 -8.59
CA GLU A 40 -5.30 3.95 -8.83
C GLU A 40 -5.98 4.83 -7.77
N TYR A 41 -5.58 4.70 -6.50
CA TYR A 41 -6.06 5.54 -5.41
C TYR A 41 -5.73 7.02 -5.64
N LEU A 42 -4.47 7.33 -5.96
CA LEU A 42 -3.99 8.70 -6.23
C LEU A 42 -4.63 9.31 -7.48
N SER A 43 -5.12 8.48 -8.40
CA SER A 43 -5.87 8.91 -9.58
C SER A 43 -7.33 9.28 -9.27
N GLY A 44 -7.75 9.23 -8.00
CA GLY A 44 -9.07 9.65 -7.54
C GLY A 44 -10.07 8.52 -7.34
N ASN A 45 -9.63 7.25 -7.28
CA ASN A 45 -10.50 6.11 -7.02
C ASN A 45 -10.29 5.55 -5.60
N PRO A 46 -10.94 6.10 -4.56
CA PRO A 46 -10.68 5.76 -3.15
C PRO A 46 -10.99 4.29 -2.78
N GLN A 47 -11.97 3.68 -3.47
CA GLN A 47 -12.40 2.29 -3.22
C GLN A 47 -11.31 1.26 -3.55
N THR A 48 -10.27 1.67 -4.30
CA THR A 48 -9.19 0.78 -4.71
C THR A 48 -8.30 0.35 -3.55
N LEU A 49 -8.20 1.13 -2.47
CA LEU A 49 -7.41 0.74 -1.29
C LEU A 49 -7.90 -0.55 -0.64
N GLU A 50 -9.19 -0.89 -0.78
CA GLU A 50 -9.72 -2.17 -0.27
C GLU A 50 -9.07 -3.38 -0.96
N LYS A 51 -8.64 -3.21 -2.21
CA LYS A 51 -7.96 -4.26 -3.00
C LYS A 51 -6.64 -4.70 -2.35
N ILE A 52 -6.00 -3.87 -1.53
CA ILE A 52 -4.76 -4.21 -0.82
C ILE A 52 -4.96 -5.45 0.06
N ASN A 53 -6.14 -5.61 0.67
CA ASN A 53 -6.41 -6.78 1.50
C ASN A 53 -6.49 -8.07 0.67
N ASN A 54 -6.92 -7.97 -0.59
CA ASN A 54 -7.10 -9.10 -1.50
C ASN A 54 -5.95 -9.31 -2.50
N MET A 55 -4.87 -8.52 -2.40
CA MET A 55 -3.71 -8.66 -3.29
C MET A 55 -3.08 -10.06 -3.21
N LYS A 56 -2.57 -10.57 -4.34
CA LYS A 56 -1.87 -11.87 -4.39
C LYS A 56 -0.42 -11.70 -3.93
N SER A 57 -0.24 -11.75 -2.62
CA SER A 57 1.05 -11.54 -1.97
C SER A 57 1.12 -12.28 -0.63
N LEU A 58 2.31 -12.79 -0.30
CA LEU A 58 2.56 -13.46 0.98
C LEU A 58 2.54 -12.44 2.13
N GLY A 59 3.20 -11.30 1.96
CA GLY A 59 3.11 -10.15 2.87
C GLY A 59 2.14 -9.08 2.37
N LYS A 60 1.69 -8.20 3.25
CA LYS A 60 0.87 -7.01 2.95
C LYS A 60 1.65 -5.73 3.28
N PRO A 61 1.22 -4.55 2.81
CA PRO A 61 1.87 -3.29 3.17
C PRO A 61 2.06 -3.08 4.68
N VAL A 62 1.10 -3.46 5.52
CA VAL A 62 1.24 -3.43 7.00
C VAL A 62 2.38 -4.28 7.54
N ASP A 63 2.87 -5.28 6.80
CA ASP A 63 3.99 -6.14 7.20
C ASP A 63 5.35 -5.54 6.80
N CYS A 64 5.36 -4.32 6.22
CA CYS A 64 6.57 -3.63 5.85
C CYS A 64 7.43 -3.29 7.08
N ILE A 65 8.65 -3.83 7.12
CA ILE A 65 9.64 -3.58 8.17
C ILE A 65 10.57 -2.38 7.88
N GLU A 66 10.25 -1.60 6.85
CA GLU A 66 11.01 -0.40 6.45
C GLU A 66 12.51 -0.61 6.13
N CYS A 67 12.90 -1.82 5.73
CA CYS A 67 14.30 -2.16 5.43
C CYS A 67 14.95 -1.28 4.33
N GLY A 68 14.15 -0.70 3.43
CA GLY A 68 14.65 0.18 2.35
C GLY A 68 15.23 -0.51 1.12
N ALA A 69 15.31 -1.85 1.09
CA ALA A 69 15.85 -2.60 -0.04
C ALA A 69 15.15 -2.27 -1.38
N CYS A 70 13.85 -2.02 -1.36
CA CYS A 70 13.07 -1.64 -2.53
C CYS A 70 13.50 -0.28 -3.13
N SER A 71 13.82 0.71 -2.31
CA SER A 71 14.30 2.02 -2.78
C SER A 71 15.71 1.89 -3.36
N SER A 72 16.60 1.15 -2.70
CA SER A 72 17.99 0.97 -3.15
C SER A 72 18.10 0.22 -4.48
N ASN A 73 17.15 -0.66 -4.80
CA ASN A 73 17.11 -1.43 -6.05
C ASN A 73 16.19 -0.83 -7.11
N CYS A 74 15.62 0.36 -6.89
CA CYS A 74 14.76 1.00 -7.88
C CYS A 74 15.62 1.64 -8.98
N PRO A 75 15.51 1.20 -10.26
CA PRO A 75 16.31 1.77 -11.35
C PRO A 75 15.97 3.25 -11.60
N GLU A 76 14.73 3.65 -11.34
CA GLU A 76 14.24 5.03 -11.48
C GLU A 76 14.56 5.91 -10.25
N GLY A 77 15.23 5.36 -9.23
CA GLY A 77 15.61 6.10 -8.02
C GLY A 77 14.42 6.52 -7.13
N LEU A 78 13.28 5.84 -7.24
CA LEU A 78 12.09 6.18 -6.45
C LEU A 78 12.26 5.81 -4.99
N ASN A 79 11.70 6.63 -4.10
CA ASN A 79 11.65 6.32 -2.67
C ASN A 79 10.49 5.37 -2.35
N VAL A 80 10.57 4.14 -2.84
CA VAL A 80 9.53 3.11 -2.69
C VAL A 80 9.21 2.83 -1.22
N LYS A 81 10.20 2.90 -0.33
CA LYS A 81 10.00 2.76 1.12
C LYS A 81 8.99 3.78 1.67
N GLU A 82 9.07 5.04 1.26
CA GLU A 82 8.18 6.10 1.74
C GLU A 82 6.73 5.85 1.30
N LEU A 83 6.54 5.42 0.04
CA LEU A 83 5.22 5.05 -0.49
C LEU A 83 4.63 3.84 0.23
N MET A 84 5.46 2.83 0.52
CA MET A 84 5.04 1.65 1.28
C MET A 84 4.66 1.99 2.72
N ARG A 85 5.38 2.91 3.38
CA ARG A 85 5.03 3.41 4.71
C ARG A 85 3.65 4.06 4.69
N GLU A 86 3.39 4.94 3.72
CA GLU A 86 2.09 5.60 3.59
C GLU A 86 0.95 4.58 3.36
N LEU A 87 1.17 3.61 2.46
CA LEU A 87 0.23 2.51 2.20
C LEU A 87 -0.03 1.66 3.45
N ALA A 88 1.01 1.35 4.22
CA ALA A 88 0.90 0.60 5.48
C ALA A 88 0.04 1.36 6.50
N MET A 89 0.26 2.66 6.64
CA MET A 89 -0.55 3.53 7.49
C MET A 89 -2.01 3.54 7.04
N MET A 90 -2.28 3.75 5.75
CA MET A 90 -3.65 3.73 5.20
C MET A 90 -4.34 2.38 5.42
N GLN A 91 -3.63 1.27 5.19
CA GLN A 91 -4.16 -0.07 5.41
C GLN A 91 -4.46 -0.33 6.90
N SER A 92 -3.62 0.15 7.81
CA SER A 92 -3.83 0.00 9.26
C SER A 92 -5.05 0.79 9.75
N SER A 93 -5.23 2.03 9.25
CA SER A 93 -6.40 2.87 9.57
C SER A 93 -7.70 2.27 9.03
N GLY A 94 -7.67 1.68 7.83
CA GLY A 94 -8.81 0.94 7.27
C GLY A 94 -9.13 -0.36 8.03
N ARG A 95 -8.13 -1.01 8.64
CA ARG A 95 -8.31 -2.22 9.47
C ARG A 95 -8.87 -1.89 10.85
N LEU A 96 -8.52 -0.75 11.45
CA LEU A 96 -9.09 -0.28 12.72
C LEU A 96 -10.62 -0.06 12.64
N MET A 97 -11.15 0.31 11.46
CA MET A 97 -12.59 0.42 11.24
C MET A 97 -13.31 -0.90 10.87
N LYS A 98 -12.58 -2.02 10.78
CA LYS A 98 -13.16 -3.37 10.63
C LYS A 98 -13.38 -4.09 11.97
N PHE A 99 -13.37 -3.37 13.10
CA PHE A 99 -14.18 -3.83 14.23
C PHE A 99 -15.63 -3.72 13.79
N SER A 100 -16.21 -4.86 13.44
CA SER A 100 -17.63 -4.99 13.18
C SER A 100 -18.39 -4.28 14.29
N TYR A 101 -19.14 -3.21 13.98
CA TYR A 101 -20.38 -3.01 14.69
C TYR A 101 -21.24 -4.22 14.30
N ASP A 102 -21.03 -5.33 15.01
CA ASP A 102 -21.87 -6.53 14.95
C ASP A 102 -23.23 -6.13 15.51
N GLY A 103 -24.07 -5.55 14.65
CA GLY A 103 -25.46 -5.26 14.90
C GLY A 103 -26.31 -6.54 14.93
N ARG A 104 -25.83 -7.63 15.55
CA ARG A 104 -26.72 -8.69 16.02
C ARG A 104 -27.61 -8.09 17.12
N LYS A 105 -28.82 -7.68 16.73
CA LYS A 105 -29.94 -7.58 17.66
C LYS A 105 -30.13 -8.96 18.29
N GLU A 106 -29.72 -9.08 19.52
CA GLU A 106 -30.13 -10.14 20.43
C GLU A 106 -31.66 -10.18 20.44
N ARG A 107 -32.25 -11.23 19.86
CA ARG A 107 -33.65 -11.58 20.13
C ARG A 107 -33.65 -12.29 21.48
N ILE A 108 -33.78 -11.48 22.53
CA ILE A 108 -34.17 -11.91 23.86
C ILE A 108 -35.60 -12.45 23.75
N GLY A 109 -35.75 -13.75 23.95
CA GLY A 109 -37.02 -14.41 24.23
C GLY A 109 -37.23 -14.55 25.73
#